data_AF-T2JUQ6-F1
#
_entry.id   AF-T2JUQ6-F1
#
_cell.length_a   1.000
_cell.length_b   1.000
_cell.length_c   1.000
_cell.angle_alpha   90.00
_cell.angle_beta   90.00
_cell.angle_gamma   90.00
#
_symmetry.space_group_name_H-M   'P 1'
#
loop_
_entity.id
_entity.type
_entity.pdbx_description
1 polymer ?
#
loop_
_entity_poly.entity_id
_entity_poly.type
_entity_poly.pdbx_seq_one_letter_code
_entity_poly.pdbx_strand_id
1 'polypeptide(L)'
;MTGKRKRQQRVVTSSYAFKSPKLRQIRAAHVQGGSSLQVLNFVIFPQLTYDLPFFGADLVTLPGGHLIALDMQPLFHDKAYQQQYTEPILPLFKSHQQHLPWGGDFSRRSQTFLFSSFFMDSSPRNRSGNYTSFLSF
;
A
#
# COMPACT_ATOMS: atom_id res chain seq x y z
N MET A 1 6.57 -7.42 42.47
CA MET A 1 5.49 -7.61 41.48
C MET A 1 5.11 -6.24 40.94
N THR A 2 5.39 -5.95 39.66
CA THR A 2 4.98 -4.68 39.05
C THR A 2 4.55 -4.97 37.62
N GLY A 3 3.30 -5.39 37.47
CA GLY A 3 2.69 -5.60 36.15
C GLY A 3 2.57 -4.26 35.43
N LYS A 4 3.34 -4.08 34.35
CA LYS A 4 3.15 -2.99 33.39
C LYS A 4 1.69 -3.03 32.92
N ARG A 5 0.90 -2.00 33.27
CA ARG A 5 -0.46 -1.81 32.76
C ARG A 5 -0.45 -1.99 31.24
N LYS A 6 -1.19 -2.98 30.73
CA LYS A 6 -1.54 -3.08 29.31
C LYS A 6 -2.17 -1.74 28.92
N ARG A 7 -1.47 -0.94 28.14
CA ARG A 7 -1.99 0.30 27.57
C ARG A 7 -2.99 -0.09 26.48
N GLN A 8 -4.20 -0.45 26.91
CA GLN A 8 -5.30 -0.74 26.00
C GLN A 8 -5.69 0.57 25.34
N GLN A 9 -5.46 0.67 24.04
CA GLN A 9 -5.86 1.81 23.25
C GLN A 9 -7.08 1.43 22.46
N ARG A 10 -8.12 2.27 22.50
CA ARG A 10 -9.29 2.08 21.65
C ARG A 10 -8.84 2.20 20.19
N VAL A 11 -9.16 1.18 19.42
CA VAL A 11 -9.00 1.17 17.97
C VAL A 11 -10.39 1.23 17.35
N VAL A 12 -10.56 2.11 16.37
CA VAL A 12 -11.78 2.21 15.57
C VAL A 12 -11.45 1.72 14.17
N THR A 13 -12.22 0.76 13.67
CA THR A 13 -12.10 0.26 12.31
C THR A 13 -13.31 0.70 11.51
N SER A 14 -13.09 1.34 10.37
CA SER A 14 -14.13 1.71 9.41
C SER A 14 -13.88 1.02 8.09
N SER A 15 -14.93 0.55 7.44
CA SER A 15 -14.83 -0.05 6.11
C SER A 15 -15.89 0.54 5.19
N TYR A 16 -15.46 0.95 4.00
CA TYR A 16 -16.31 1.50 2.97
C TYR A 16 -16.17 0.66 1.70
N ALA A 17 -17.29 0.47 1.00
CA ALA A 17 -17.30 -0.18 -0.28
C ALA A 17 -18.21 0.58 -1.25
N PHE A 18 -17.72 0.78 -2.47
CA PHE A 18 -18.45 1.46 -3.54
C PHE A 18 -18.35 0.66 -4.84
N LYS A 19 -19.25 0.98 -5.77
CA LYS A 19 -19.22 0.49 -7.15
C LYS A 19 -19.60 1.64 -8.09
N SER A 20 -19.12 1.58 -9.31
CA SER A 20 -19.51 2.49 -10.39
C SER A 20 -19.68 1.70 -11.69
N PRO A 21 -20.23 2.30 -12.77
CA PRO A 21 -20.36 1.60 -14.04
C PRO A 21 -19.05 0.99 -14.57
N LYS A 22 -17.90 1.65 -14.32
CA LYS A 22 -16.58 1.18 -14.79
C LYS A 22 -15.77 0.42 -13.73
N LEU A 23 -16.16 0.52 -12.46
CA LEU A 23 -15.43 -0.08 -11.34
C LEU A 23 -16.35 -1.06 -10.61
N ARG A 24 -16.05 -2.35 -10.71
CA ARG A 24 -16.86 -3.39 -10.07
C ARG A 24 -16.78 -3.33 -8.55
N GLN A 25 -15.67 -2.80 -8.02
CA GLN A 25 -15.47 -2.68 -6.59
C GLN A 25 -14.41 -1.64 -6.23
N ILE A 26 -14.72 -0.82 -5.24
CA ILE A 26 -13.79 0.06 -4.54
C ILE A 26 -13.91 -0.31 -3.06
N ARG A 27 -12.80 -0.58 -2.37
CA ARG A 27 -12.79 -0.85 -0.93
C ARG A 27 -11.82 0.08 -0.23
N ALA A 28 -12.23 0.60 0.92
CA ALA A 28 -11.35 1.28 1.86
C ALA A 28 -11.54 0.64 3.24
N ALA A 29 -10.46 0.23 3.89
CA ALA A 29 -10.44 -0.17 5.29
C ALA A 29 -9.50 0.76 6.04
N HIS A 30 -10.03 1.46 7.04
CA HIS A 30 -9.30 2.41 7.85
C HIS A 30 -9.29 1.95 9.31
N VAL A 31 -8.10 1.92 9.91
CA VAL A 31 -7.88 1.61 11.32
C VAL A 31 -7.31 2.85 11.99
N GLN A 32 -8.05 3.39 12.96
CA GLN A 32 -7.69 4.56 13.74
C GLN A 32 -7.43 4.16 15.20
N GLY A 33 -6.16 4.17 15.59
CA GLY A 33 -5.68 3.99 16.95
C GLY A 33 -5.16 5.30 17.55
N GLY A 34 -5.86 6.42 17.37
CA GLY A 34 -5.42 7.74 17.85
C GLY A 34 -4.10 8.20 17.23
N SER A 35 -3.21 8.78 18.04
CA SER A 35 -1.87 9.21 17.59
C SER A 35 -0.85 8.08 17.44
N SER A 36 -1.24 6.83 17.74
CA SER A 36 -0.32 5.70 17.82
C SER A 36 -0.38 4.75 16.63
N LEU A 37 -1.47 4.78 15.86
CA LEU A 37 -1.65 3.94 14.69
C LEU A 37 -2.69 4.56 13.75
N GLN A 38 -2.33 4.71 12.49
CA GLN A 38 -3.30 4.87 11.40
C GLN A 38 -2.95 3.86 10.31
N VAL A 39 -3.93 3.10 9.85
CA VAL A 39 -3.77 2.21 8.70
C VAL A 39 -4.87 2.50 7.70
N LEU A 40 -4.52 2.66 6.43
CA LEU A 40 -5.48 2.71 5.33
C LEU A 40 -5.08 1.66 4.30
N ASN A 41 -5.95 0.67 4.10
CA ASN A 41 -5.90 -0.21 2.95
C ASN A 41 -6.99 0.23 1.96
N PHE A 42 -6.61 0.52 0.72
CA PHE A 42 -7.50 1.02 -0.31
C PHE A 42 -7.25 0.32 -1.64
N VAL A 43 -8.29 -0.27 -2.22
CA VAL A 43 -8.18 -1.08 -3.43
C VAL A 43 -9.29 -0.74 -4.41
N ILE A 44 -8.94 -0.58 -5.69
CA ILE A 44 -9.88 -0.34 -6.78
C ILE A 44 -9.77 -1.47 -7.80
N PHE A 45 -10.89 -2.14 -8.05
CA PHE A 45 -11.04 -3.17 -9.07
C PHE A 45 -11.88 -2.64 -10.24
N PRO A 46 -11.31 -2.54 -11.45
CA PRO A 46 -12.05 -2.29 -12.68
C PRO A 46 -13.07 -3.39 -12.98
N GLN A 47 -14.09 -3.08 -13.79
CA GLN A 47 -14.93 -4.11 -14.40
C GLN A 47 -14.09 -5.02 -15.31
N LEU A 48 -14.47 -6.30 -15.40
CA LEU A 48 -13.74 -7.31 -16.18
C LEU A 48 -13.75 -7.04 -17.70
N THR A 49 -14.65 -6.17 -18.17
CA THR A 49 -14.70 -5.72 -19.56
C THR A 49 -13.60 -4.73 -19.93
N TYR A 50 -12.85 -4.23 -18.93
CA TYR A 50 -11.68 -3.38 -19.15
C TYR A 50 -10.43 -4.14 -18.71
N ASP A 51 -9.40 -4.10 -19.54
CA ASP A 51 -8.06 -4.62 -19.27
C ASP A 51 -7.22 -3.63 -18.45
N LEU A 52 -7.85 -2.89 -17.53
CA LEU A 52 -7.15 -1.92 -16.69
C LEU A 52 -6.40 -2.63 -15.55
N PRO A 53 -5.20 -2.16 -15.16
CA PRO A 53 -4.57 -2.61 -13.93
C PRO A 53 -5.46 -2.28 -12.74
N PHE A 54 -5.40 -3.10 -11.70
CA PHE A 54 -6.06 -2.76 -10.43
C PHE A 54 -5.11 -1.95 -9.55
N PHE A 55 -5.68 -1.04 -8.77
CA PHE A 55 -4.92 -0.13 -7.92
C PHE A 55 -4.98 -0.60 -6.47
N GLY A 56 -3.83 -0.62 -5.81
CA GLY A 56 -3.68 -0.88 -4.40
C GLY A 56 -2.90 0.22 -3.69
N ALA A 57 -3.37 0.60 -2.50
CA ALA A 57 -2.69 1.51 -1.61
C ALA A 57 -2.76 1.00 -0.17
N ASP A 58 -1.61 0.90 0.49
CA ASP A 58 -1.48 0.60 1.92
C ASP A 58 -0.67 1.70 2.59
N LEU A 59 -1.28 2.44 3.51
CA LEU A 59 -0.66 3.52 4.24
C LEU A 59 -0.71 3.19 5.72
N VAL A 60 0.44 2.94 6.32
CA VAL A 60 0.60 2.74 7.76
C VAL A 60 1.34 3.93 8.33
N THR A 61 0.80 4.53 9.39
CA THR A 61 1.43 5.60 10.15
C THR A 61 1.57 5.18 11.59
N LEU A 62 2.81 5.22 12.08
CA LEU A 62 3.20 4.99 13.46
C LEU A 62 3.86 6.27 14.02
N PRO A 63 4.00 6.43 15.35
CA PRO A 63 4.70 7.58 15.93
C PRO A 63 6.13 7.77 15.42
N GLY A 64 6.75 6.70 14.91
CA GLY A 64 8.09 6.71 14.36
C GLY A 64 8.16 6.87 12.86
N GLY A 65 7.06 7.07 12.12
CA GLY A 65 7.12 7.26 10.67
C GLY A 65 5.96 6.64 9.91
N HIS A 66 6.07 6.68 8.58
CA HIS A 66 5.05 6.21 7.65
C HIS A 66 5.61 5.10 6.77
N LEU A 67 4.83 4.05 6.59
CA LEU A 67 5.00 3.07 5.52
C LEU A 67 3.93 3.34 4.48
N ILE A 68 4.34 3.54 3.23
CA ILE A 68 3.41 3.81 2.14
C ILE A 68 3.74 2.84 1.01
N ALA A 69 2.79 1.99 0.68
CA ALA A 69 2.83 1.11 -0.48
C ALA A 69 1.76 1.57 -1.48
N LEU A 70 2.12 1.92 -2.70
CA LEU A 70 1.18 2.19 -3.79
C LEU A 70 1.55 1.32 -4.98
N ASP A 71 0.58 0.67 -5.60
CA ASP A 71 0.86 -0.21 -6.74
C ASP A 71 -0.25 -0.15 -7.80
N MET A 72 0.15 -0.09 -9.06
CA MET A 72 -0.72 -0.37 -10.21
C MET A 72 -0.36 -1.77 -10.71
N GLN A 73 -1.17 -2.75 -10.33
CA GLN A 73 -0.88 -4.16 -10.59
C GLN A 73 -1.36 -4.53 -11.99
N PRO A 74 -0.44 -4.86 -12.93
CA PRO A 74 -0.80 -5.19 -14.29
C PRO A 74 -1.54 -6.52 -14.35
N LEU A 75 -2.47 -6.63 -15.30
CA LEU A 75 -3.16 -7.90 -15.58
C LEU A 75 -2.26 -8.84 -16.39
N PHE A 76 -1.43 -8.27 -17.26
CA PHE A 76 -0.55 -8.99 -18.18
C PHE A 76 0.88 -8.43 -18.15
N HIS A 77 1.85 -9.26 -18.51
CA HIS A 77 3.28 -8.92 -18.45
C HIS A 77 3.93 -8.76 -19.82
N ASP A 78 3.13 -8.78 -20.89
CA ASP A 78 3.63 -8.58 -22.24
C ASP A 78 3.97 -7.10 -22.51
N LYS A 79 4.77 -6.88 -23.55
CA LYS A 79 5.26 -5.54 -23.90
C LYS A 79 4.13 -4.60 -24.31
N ALA A 80 3.09 -5.09 -24.99
CA ALA A 80 2.00 -4.24 -25.46
C ALA A 80 1.22 -3.67 -24.28
N TYR A 81 0.92 -4.51 -23.27
CA TYR A 81 0.28 -4.07 -22.05
C TYR A 81 1.12 -3.05 -21.27
N GLN A 82 2.43 -3.29 -21.14
CA GLN A 82 3.33 -2.36 -20.46
C GLN A 82 3.41 -1.00 -21.18
N GLN A 83 3.46 -0.99 -22.51
CA GLN A 83 3.44 0.24 -23.31
C GLN A 83 2.14 1.03 -23.13
N GLN A 84 1.01 0.33 -23.04
CA GLN A 84 -0.31 0.95 -22.89
C GLN A 84 -0.55 1.50 -21.49
N TYR A 85 -0.14 0.77 -20.44
CA TYR A 85 -0.54 1.08 -19.07
C TYR A 85 0.60 1.43 -18.12
N THR A 86 1.81 0.92 -18.33
CA THR A 86 2.95 1.16 -17.43
C THR A 86 3.78 2.34 -17.88
N GLU A 87 4.20 2.39 -19.15
CA GLU A 87 5.07 3.44 -19.67
C GLU A 87 4.50 4.87 -19.48
N PRO A 88 3.20 5.13 -19.67
CA PRO A 88 2.64 6.49 -19.51
C PRO A 88 2.68 7.01 -18.06
N ILE A 89 2.65 6.13 -17.06
CA ILE A 89 2.69 6.49 -15.64
C ILE A 89 4.11 6.50 -15.04
N LEU A 90 5.09 5.91 -15.72
CA LEU A 90 6.49 5.91 -15.26
C LEU A 90 7.07 7.33 -15.02
N PRO A 91 6.78 8.37 -15.82
CA PRO A 91 7.28 9.72 -15.54
C PRO A 91 6.74 10.28 -14.23
N LEU A 92 5.45 10.07 -13.94
CA LEU A 92 4.83 10.45 -12.67
C LEU A 92 5.48 9.69 -11.51
N PHE A 93 5.75 8.39 -11.70
CA PHE A 93 6.47 7.59 -10.72
C PHE A 93 7.84 8.21 -10.39
N LYS A 94 8.64 8.50 -11.42
CA LYS A 94 9.99 9.06 -11.27
C LYS A 94 9.99 10.44 -10.60
N SER A 95 9.00 11.30 -10.88
CA SER A 95 8.92 12.63 -10.23
C SER A 95 8.61 12.54 -8.74
N HIS A 96 7.81 11.55 -8.33
CA HIS A 96 7.48 11.35 -6.91
C HIS A 96 8.56 10.56 -6.16
N GLN A 97 9.33 9.71 -6.83
CA GLN A 97 10.40 8.91 -6.23
C GLN A 97 11.43 9.76 -5.46
N GLN A 98 11.66 11.01 -5.87
CA GLN A 98 12.56 11.95 -5.17
C GLN A 98 12.05 12.35 -3.77
N HIS A 99 10.73 12.43 -3.60
CA HIS A 99 10.08 12.77 -2.33
C HIS A 99 9.78 11.52 -1.49
N LEU A 100 9.76 10.37 -2.14
CA LEU A 100 9.33 9.09 -1.59
C LEU A 100 10.47 8.06 -1.66
N PRO A 101 11.54 8.21 -0.85
CA PRO A 101 12.70 7.33 -0.93
C PRO A 101 12.34 5.89 -0.56
N TRP A 102 13.04 4.96 -1.21
CA TRP A 102 12.82 3.52 -1.05
C TRP A 102 13.03 3.05 0.41
N GLY A 103 12.04 2.34 0.95
CA GLY A 103 12.00 1.92 2.36
C GLY A 103 12.82 0.68 2.74
N GLY A 104 13.42 -0.05 1.78
CA GLY A 104 14.25 -1.22 2.04
C GLY A 104 13.78 -2.51 1.36
N ASP A 105 14.39 -3.63 1.69
CA ASP A 105 14.20 -4.89 0.95
C ASP A 105 12.86 -5.56 1.27
N PHE A 106 12.11 -5.84 0.22
CA PHE A 106 10.96 -6.73 0.26
C PHE A 106 11.39 -8.19 0.34
N SER A 107 10.54 -9.01 0.98
CA SER A 107 10.65 -10.46 0.83
C SER A 107 10.51 -10.86 -0.64
N ARG A 108 11.22 -11.91 -1.08
CA ARG A 108 11.18 -12.41 -2.46
C ARG A 108 9.76 -12.72 -2.97
N ARG A 109 8.84 -13.07 -2.06
CA ARG A 109 7.42 -13.32 -2.36
C ARG A 109 6.66 -12.03 -2.64
N SER A 110 6.93 -10.96 -1.89
CA SER A 110 6.31 -9.65 -2.11
C SER A 110 6.76 -9.03 -3.43
N GLN A 111 8.03 -9.22 -3.82
CA GLN A 111 8.56 -8.77 -5.11
C GLN A 111 7.84 -9.38 -6.33
N THR A 112 7.17 -10.53 -6.15
CA THR A 112 6.47 -11.22 -7.26
C THR A 112 5.14 -10.55 -7.63
N PHE A 113 4.54 -9.79 -6.71
CA PHE A 113 3.24 -9.16 -6.90
C PHE A 113 3.32 -7.63 -7.07
N LEU A 114 4.51 -7.07 -6.83
CA LEU A 114 4.81 -5.65 -6.85
C LEU A 114 5.42 -5.29 -8.21
N PHE A 115 4.63 -4.65 -9.08
CA PHE A 115 5.02 -4.44 -10.48
C PHE A 115 5.42 -3.00 -10.80
N SER A 116 4.86 -2.02 -10.08
CA SER A 116 5.19 -0.61 -10.21
C SER A 116 5.12 0.10 -8.86
N SER A 117 5.70 -0.55 -7.85
CA SER A 117 5.38 -0.21 -6.47
C SER A 117 6.18 0.97 -5.96
N PHE A 118 5.47 1.97 -5.43
CA PHE A 118 6.05 2.85 -4.43
C PHE A 118 6.13 2.05 -3.14
N PHE A 119 7.31 1.97 -2.53
CA PHE A 119 7.45 1.55 -1.14
C PHE A 119 8.30 2.57 -0.39
N MET A 120 7.69 3.14 0.63
CA MET A 120 8.32 4.14 1.48
C MET A 120 8.45 3.62 2.89
N ASP A 121 9.57 3.94 3.52
CA ASP A 121 9.72 3.96 4.97
C ASP A 121 10.36 5.29 5.35
N SER A 122 9.62 6.17 6.02
CA SER A 122 10.13 7.45 6.51
C SER A 122 10.65 7.40 7.94
N SER A 123 10.86 6.20 8.50
CA SER A 123 11.36 6.03 9.87
C SER A 123 12.72 6.72 10.08
N PRO A 124 12.89 7.52 11.16
CA PRO A 124 14.16 8.15 11.47
C PRO A 124 15.12 7.05 11.91
N ARG A 125 15.90 6.53 10.96
CA ARG A 125 17.11 5.70 11.13
C ARG A 125 17.24 5.06 12.52
N ASN A 126 16.52 3.95 12.76
CA ASN A 126 17.05 2.92 13.64
C ASN A 126 16.56 1.53 13.22
N ARG A 127 17.52 0.74 12.75
CA ARG A 127 17.40 -0.61 12.21
C ARG A 127 17.05 -1.59 13.34
N SER A 128 16.06 -2.46 13.13
CA SER A 128 15.87 -3.81 13.76
C SER A 128 14.40 -4.24 13.92
N GLY A 129 13.50 -3.84 13.02
CA GLY A 129 12.14 -4.40 12.97
C GLY A 129 11.96 -5.30 11.76
N ASN A 130 11.81 -6.62 11.96
CA ASN A 130 11.37 -7.51 10.89
C ASN A 130 9.91 -7.20 10.55
N TYR A 131 9.67 -6.37 9.53
CA TYR A 131 8.33 -6.05 9.02
C TYR A 131 7.85 -7.02 7.93
N THR A 132 8.25 -8.28 8.02
CA THR A 132 7.98 -9.32 7.01
C THR A 132 6.52 -9.77 6.96
N SER A 133 5.60 -9.16 7.73
CA SER A 133 4.26 -9.70 7.95
C SER A 133 3.11 -8.87 7.38
N PHE A 134 3.36 -7.70 6.78
CA PHE A 134 2.27 -6.78 6.42
C PHE A 134 1.72 -6.91 4.99
N LEU A 135 2.27 -7.80 4.15
CA LEU A 135 1.85 -7.97 2.76
C LEU A 135 1.22 -9.34 2.45
N SER A 136 0.58 -9.97 3.42
CA SER A 136 -0.27 -11.13 3.14
C SER A 136 -1.73 -10.68 3.05
N PHE A 137 -2.12 -10.27 1.85
CA PHE A 137 -3.50 -10.35 1.36
C PHE A 137 -3.57 -11.43 0.28
#